data_AF-A0A949GL01-F1
#
_entry.id   AF-A0A949GL01-F1
#
_cell.length_a   1.000
_cell.length_b   1.000
_cell.length_c   1.000
_cell.angle_alpha   90.00
_cell.angle_beta   90.00
_cell.angle_gamma   90.00
#
_symmetry.space_group_name_H-M   'P 1'
#
loop_
_entity.id
_entity.type
_entity.pdbx_description
1 polymer ?
#
loop_
_entity_poly.entity_id
_entity_poly.type
_entity_poly.pdbx_seq_one_letter_code
_entity_poly.pdbx_strand_id
1 'polypeptide(L)' 'MVTFFTAWGYDVTYLEFAAALTSAIGVWYGTTTKRVTWPWWIISSSLYGIFFWKVDLIA' A
#
# COMPACT_ATOMS: atom_id res chain seq x y z
N MET A 1 5.28 10.84 -11.41
CA MET A 1 4.39 9.76 -10.95
C MET A 1 3.24 9.65 -11.95
N VAL A 2 2.74 8.45 -12.24
CA VAL A 2 1.56 8.29 -13.11
C VAL A 2 0.33 8.15 -12.21
N THR A 3 -0.63 9.05 -12.41
CA THR A 3 -1.92 9.03 -11.71
C THR A 3 -2.75 7.85 -12.18
N PHE A 4 -3.32 7.10 -11.23
CA PHE A 4 -4.24 6.00 -11.51
C PHE A 4 -5.70 6.47 -11.48
N PHE A 5 -6.09 7.19 -10.42
CA PHE A 5 -7.40 7.86 -10.32
C PHE A 5 -7.32 9.06 -9.40
N THR A 6 -8.29 9.96 -9.53
CA THR A 6 -8.48 11.08 -8.62
C THR A 6 -9.65 10.78 -7.69
N ALA A 7 -9.46 10.98 -6.39
CA ALA A 7 -10.53 10.91 -5.40
C ALA A 7 -10.44 12.11 -4.47
N TRP A 8 -11.56 12.80 -4.26
CA TRP A 8 -11.62 13.97 -3.35
C TRP A 8 -10.61 15.08 -3.70
N GLY A 9 -10.29 15.25 -4.98
CA GLY A 9 -9.29 16.21 -5.45
C GLY A 9 -7.83 15.79 -5.21
N TYR A 10 -7.59 14.55 -4.75
CA TYR A 10 -6.27 13.97 -4.57
C TYR A 10 -5.99 12.91 -5.66
N ASP A 11 -4.85 13.05 -6.31
CA ASP A 11 -4.41 12.13 -7.35
C ASP A 11 -3.70 10.92 -6.74
N VAL A 12 -4.39 9.79 -6.74
CA VAL A 12 -3.85 8.52 -6.26
C VAL A 12 -3.02 7.89 -7.37
N THR A 13 -1.78 7.57 -7.05
CA THR A 13 -0.86 6.91 -8.00
C THR A 13 -1.03 5.40 -7.99
N TYR A 14 -0.58 4.72 -9.06
CA TYR A 14 -0.56 3.25 -9.10
C TYR A 14 0.19 2.63 -7.93
N LEU A 15 1.29 3.26 -7.50
CA LEU A 15 2.13 2.76 -6.41
C LEU A 15 1.42 2.88 -5.07
N GLU A 16 0.78 4.02 -4.81
CA GLU A 16 0.00 4.26 -3.61
C GLU A 16 -1.22 3.33 -3.55
N PHE A 17 -1.94 3.19 -4.66
CA PHE A 17 -3.06 2.27 -4.74
C PHE A 17 -2.64 0.81 -4.49
N ALA A 18 -1.52 0.36 -5.08
CA ALA A 18 -1.00 -0.99 -4.84
C ALA A 18 -0.55 -1.19 -3.39
N ALA A 19 0.10 -0.20 -2.78
CA ALA A 19 0.49 -0.22 -1.37
C ALA A 19 -0.74 -0.35 -0.45
N ALA A 20 -1.78 0.45 -0.70
CA ALA A 20 -3.03 0.41 0.05
C ALA A 20 -3.78 -0.92 -0.14
N LEU A 21 -3.90 -1.40 -1.38
CA LEU A 21 -4.61 -2.65 -1.69
C LEU A 21 -3.94 -3.87 -1.06
N THR A 22 -2.62 -3.99 -1.20
CA THR A 22 -1.85 -5.10 -0.59
C THR A 22 -1.94 -5.09 0.94
N SER A 23 -1.95 -3.90 1.54
CA SER A 23 -2.19 -3.74 2.97
C SER A 23 -3.59 -4.18 3.38
N ALA A 24 -4.63 -3.78 2.64
CA ALA A 24 -6.01 -4.18 2.91
C ALA A 24 -6.20 -5.71 2.85
N ILE A 25 -5.60 -6.37 1.85
CA ILE A 25 -5.60 -7.83 1.74
C ILE A 25 -4.87 -8.47 2.93
N GLY A 26 -3.71 -7.93 3.32
CA GLY A 26 -2.96 -8.37 4.50
C GLY A 26 -3.80 -8.30 5.78
N VAL A 27 -4.49 -7.17 6.02
CA VAL A 27 -5.37 -7.00 7.18
C VAL A 27 -6.54 -8.01 7.12
N TRP A 28 -7.16 -8.20 5.96
CA TRP A 28 -8.25 -9.17 5.79
C TRP A 28 -7.81 -10.61 6.11
N TYR A 29 -6.62 -11.02 5.65
CA TYR A 29 -6.08 -12.32 6.06
C TYR A 29 -5.71 -12.36 7.54
N GLY A 30 -5.25 -11.24 8.10
CA GLY A 30 -4.95 -11.06 9.52
C GLY A 30 -6.15 -11.30 10.43
N THR A 31 -7.34 -10.81 10.07
CA THR A 31 -8.58 -11.08 10.85
C THR A 31 -8.95 -12.56 10.87
N THR A 32 -8.55 -13.30 9.83
CA THR A 32 -8.77 -14.76 9.73
C THR A 32 -7.64 -15.60 10.31
N THR A 33 -6.62 -14.99 10.94
CA THR A 33 -5.45 -15.67 11.53
C THR A 33 -4.69 -16.59 10.55
N LYS A 34 -4.77 -16.32 9.24
CA LYS A 34 -4.07 -17.13 8.23
C LYS A 34 -2.60 -16.76 8.17
N ARG A 35 -1.71 -17.76 8.08
CA ARG A 35 -0.26 -17.53 7.92
C ARG A 35 0.09 -16.81 6.61
N VAL A 36 -0.81 -16.85 5.64
CA VAL A 36 -0.71 -16.15 4.34
C VAL A 36 -0.67 -14.63 4.50
N THR A 37 -1.01 -14.07 5.66
CA THR A 37 -0.86 -12.62 5.95
C THR A 37 0.57 -12.12 5.83
N TRP A 38 1.56 -12.94 6.16
CA TRP A 38 2.97 -12.53 6.22
C TRP A 38 3.53 -12.02 4.88
N PRO A 39 3.38 -12.74 3.75
CA PRO A 39 3.76 -12.23 2.44
C PRO A 39 3.13 -10.87 2.10
N TRP A 40 1.85 -10.66 2.44
CA TRP A 40 1.17 -9.39 2.18
C TRP A 40 1.75 -8.23 2.98
N TRP A 41 2.14 -8.46 4.24
CA TRP A 41 2.81 -7.45 5.07
C TRP A 41 4.16 -7.03 4.50
N ILE A 42 4.97 -7.99 4.01
CA ILE A 42 6.28 -7.68 3.41
C ILE A 42 6.11 -6.85 2.15
N ILE A 43 5.17 -7.23 1.29
CA ILE A 43 4.88 -6.52 0.04
C ILE A 43 4.38 -5.11 0.33
N SER A 44 3.38 -4.95 1.21
CA SER A 44 2.82 -3.62 1.51
C SER A 44 3.87 -2.72 2.16
N SER A 45 4.66 -3.23 3.11
CA SER A 45 5.72 -2.46 3.78
C SER A 45 6.78 -1.97 2.79
N SER A 46 7.17 -2.84 1.85
CA SER A 46 8.14 -2.47 0.80
C SER A 46 7.58 -1.39 -0.13
N LEU A 47 6.32 -1.52 -0.54
CA LEU A 47 5.66 -0.53 -1.40
C LEU A 47 5.49 0.82 -0.70
N TYR A 48 5.08 0.83 0.57
CA TYR A 48 5.00 2.06 1.37
C TYR A 48 6.38 2.68 1.60
N GLY A 49 7.43 1.88 1.82
CA GLY A 49 8.79 2.40 1.93
C GLY A 49 9.23 3.14 0.66
N ILE A 50 8.96 2.58 -0.51
CA ILE A 50 9.24 3.23 -1.80
C ILE A 50 8.34 4.47 -1.99
N PHE A 51 7.07 4.40 -1.58
CA PHE A 51 6.14 5.52 -1.67
C PHE A 51 6.67 6.71 -0.86
N PHE A 52 6.92 6.53 0.44
CA PHE A 52 7.34 7.60 1.33
C PHE A 52 8.67 8.22 0.93
N TRP A 53 9.60 7.42 0.40
CA TRP A 53 10.83 7.96 -0.17
C TRP A 53 10.57 8.86 -1.39
N LYS A 54 9.59 8.54 -2.23
CA LYS A 54 9.24 9.35 -3.42
C LYS A 54 8.49 10.63 -3.10
N VAL A 55 7.70 10.64 -2.03
CA VAL A 55 6.91 11.82 -1.62
C VAL A 55 7.60 12.62 -0.51
N ASP A 56 8.85 12.28 -0.17
CA ASP A 56 9.66 12.91 0.87
C ASP A 56 8.95 12.98 2.24
N LEU A 57 8.18 11.93 2.55
CA LEU A 57 7.45 11.73 3.82
C LEU A 57 8.19 10.76 4.74
N ILE A 58 9.52 10.73 4.68
CA ILE A 58 10.31 9.95 5.63
C ILE A 58 10.17 10.64 7.00
N ALA A 59 9.61 9.90 7.96
CA ALA A 59 9.41 10.33 9.34
C ALA A 59 10.72 10.38 10.14
#